data_AF-A0A0R1E7Y0-F1
#
_entry.id   AF-A0A0R1E7Y0-F1
#
_cell.length_a   1.000
_cell.length_b   1.000
_cell.length_c   1.000
_cell.angle_alpha   90.00
_cell.angle_beta   90.00
_cell.angle_gamma   90.00
#
_symmetry.space_group_name_H-M   'P 1'
#
loop_
_entity.id
_entity.type
_entity.pdbx_description
1 polymer ?
#
loop_
_entity_poly.entity_id
_entity_poly.type
_entity_poly.pdbx_seq_one_letter_code
_entity_poly.pdbx_strand_id
1 'polypeptide(L)'
;LDSREWRSVTRSFCNFLNADISTYPIYYWFVLIFSLYGAIHSVILFTMSFFAKKVDGNTKNLKIVKRLSIAGAFIQANIWTLLLYAALIVSPRHMAPWLWVHLVVFAWKLVGATINAHFGCKSGLRTRTIIYAIVYMLVIWLVYQAMKSFTAALEQDVPENLRLCLQFIDSLLKYVNDHCNVI
;
A
#
# COMPACT_ATOMS: atom_id res chain seq x y z
N LEU A 1 -1.15 -9.70 38.14
CA LEU A 1 -2.15 -10.70 37.70
C LEU A 1 -2.51 -10.36 36.25
N ASP A 2 -1.78 -10.94 35.29
CA ASP A 2 -2.08 -10.77 33.86
C ASP A 2 -3.43 -11.40 33.55
N SER A 3 -4.40 -10.55 33.21
CA SER A 3 -5.75 -10.96 32.84
C SER A 3 -5.69 -11.91 31.63
N ARG A 4 -6.65 -12.84 31.56
CA ARG A 4 -6.77 -13.82 30.47
C ARG A 4 -6.89 -13.11 29.11
N GLU A 5 -7.56 -11.96 29.11
CA GLU A 5 -7.68 -11.04 27.98
C GLU A 5 -6.32 -10.46 27.54
N TRP A 6 -5.48 -10.03 28.48
CA TRP A 6 -4.15 -9.50 28.16
C TRP A 6 -3.25 -10.54 27.49
N ARG A 7 -3.32 -11.80 27.94
CA ARG A 7 -2.62 -12.92 27.30
C ARG A 7 -3.16 -13.22 25.89
N SER A 8 -4.47 -13.10 25.67
CA SER A 8 -5.08 -13.25 24.35
C SER A 8 -4.59 -12.16 23.38
N VAL A 9 -4.65 -10.90 23.81
CA VAL A 9 -4.17 -9.75 23.02
C VAL A 9 -2.69 -9.86 22.71
N THR A 10 -1.87 -10.20 23.71
CA THR A 10 -0.41 -10.37 23.53
C THR A 10 -0.10 -11.50 22.55
N ARG A 11 -0.86 -12.61 22.61
CA ARG A 11 -0.70 -13.73 21.69
C ARG A 11 -1.11 -13.35 20.26
N SER A 12 -2.22 -12.63 20.08
CA SER A 12 -2.62 -12.07 18.78
C SER A 12 -1.58 -11.07 18.25
N PHE A 13 -1.01 -10.24 19.11
CA PHE A 13 0.07 -9.32 18.73
C PHE A 13 1.33 -10.08 18.32
N CYS A 14 1.75 -11.10 19.07
CA CYS A 14 2.88 -11.95 18.70
C CYS A 14 2.63 -12.69 17.37
N ASN A 15 1.42 -13.20 17.14
CA ASN A 15 1.08 -13.87 15.88
C ASN A 15 1.11 -12.89 14.69
N PHE A 16 0.65 -11.66 14.90
CA PHE A 16 0.78 -10.57 13.92
C PHE A 16 2.26 -10.24 13.65
N LEU A 17 3.07 -10.06 14.69
CA LEU A 17 4.51 -9.79 14.55
C LEU A 17 5.27 -10.93 13.86
N ASN A 18 4.83 -12.18 14.02
CA ASN A 18 5.46 -13.35 13.42
C ASN A 18 5.02 -13.64 11.98
N ALA A 19 4.03 -12.89 11.45
CA ALA A 19 3.44 -13.11 10.13
C ALA A 19 2.91 -14.54 9.94
N ASP A 20 2.26 -15.06 10.97
CA ASP A 20 1.64 -16.39 10.97
C ASP A 20 0.44 -16.45 10.00
N ILE A 21 0.14 -17.62 9.44
CA ILE A 21 -0.92 -17.81 8.42
C ILE A 21 -2.29 -17.39 8.93
N SER A 22 -2.53 -17.53 10.25
CA SER A 22 -3.73 -17.03 10.92
C SER A 22 -3.96 -15.52 10.74
N THR A 23 -2.91 -14.75 10.45
CA THR A 23 -2.96 -13.29 10.23
C THR A 23 -2.96 -12.89 8.74
N TYR A 24 -2.91 -13.86 7.82
CA TYR A 24 -2.99 -13.62 6.37
C TYR A 24 -4.17 -12.72 5.96
N PRO A 25 -5.42 -12.92 6.45
CA PRO A 25 -6.54 -12.08 6.05
C PRO A 25 -6.33 -10.61 6.41
N ILE A 26 -5.71 -10.34 7.56
CA ILE A 26 -5.44 -8.98 8.05
C ILE A 26 -4.45 -8.28 7.11
N TYR A 27 -3.37 -8.96 6.72
CA TYR A 27 -2.39 -8.42 5.77
C TYR A 27 -2.97 -8.25 4.37
N TYR A 28 -3.84 -9.16 3.93
CA TYR A 28 -4.55 -9.03 2.66
C TYR A 28 -5.46 -7.79 2.63
N TRP A 29 -6.29 -7.59 3.65
CA TRP A 29 -7.13 -6.40 3.78
C TRP A 29 -6.31 -5.11 3.87
N PHE A 30 -5.20 -5.14 4.61
CA PHE A 30 -4.28 -4.02 4.66
C PHE A 30 -3.75 -3.66 3.27
N VAL A 31 -3.25 -4.63 2.50
CA VAL A 31 -2.72 -4.39 1.14
C VAL A 31 -3.84 -3.90 0.20
N LEU A 32 -5.06 -4.40 0.34
CA LEU A 32 -6.20 -3.96 -0.47
C LEU A 32 -6.59 -2.50 -0.17
N ILE A 33 -6.75 -2.12 1.10
CA ILE A 33 -7.05 -0.73 1.49
C ILE A 33 -5.89 0.19 1.09
N PHE A 34 -4.65 -0.25 1.32
CA PHE A 34 -3.46 0.52 1.03
C PHE A 34 -3.29 0.77 -0.46
N SER A 35 -3.50 -0.26 -1.29
CA SER A 35 -3.44 -0.15 -2.75
C SER A 35 -4.56 0.74 -3.30
N LEU A 36 -5.77 0.63 -2.76
CA LEU A 36 -6.90 1.48 -3.15
C LEU A 36 -6.63 2.95 -2.81
N TYR A 37 -6.20 3.24 -1.58
CA TYR A 37 -5.84 4.59 -1.16
C TYR A 37 -4.72 5.17 -2.03
N GLY A 38 -3.66 4.40 -2.26
CA GLY A 38 -2.53 4.81 -3.08
C GLY A 38 -2.91 5.07 -4.54
N ALA A 39 -3.83 4.27 -5.10
CA ALA A 39 -4.35 4.46 -6.45
C ALA A 39 -5.16 5.76 -6.55
N ILE A 40 -6.14 5.96 -5.66
CA ILE A 40 -6.96 7.18 -5.63
C ILE A 40 -6.08 8.42 -5.46
N HIS A 41 -5.18 8.41 -4.48
CA HIS A 41 -4.28 9.52 -4.21
C HIS A 41 -3.37 9.83 -5.41
N SER A 42 -2.84 8.81 -6.09
CA SER A 42 -1.97 8.99 -7.26
C SER A 42 -2.74 9.47 -8.49
N VAL A 43 -3.98 9.03 -8.68
CA VAL A 43 -4.88 9.54 -9.74
C VAL A 43 -5.24 11.01 -9.49
N ILE A 44 -5.52 11.39 -8.24
CA ILE A 44 -5.78 12.80 -7.87
C ILE A 44 -4.54 13.65 -8.17
N LEU A 45 -3.35 13.20 -7.74
CA LEU A 45 -2.09 13.92 -8.01
C LEU A 45 -1.79 14.04 -9.50
N PHE A 46 -2.03 12.98 -10.27
CA PHE A 46 -1.88 13.01 -11.73
C PHE A 46 -2.84 14.02 -12.36
N THR A 47 -4.12 13.97 -11.98
CA THR A 47 -5.17 14.89 -12.44
C THR A 47 -4.80 16.34 -12.09
N MET A 48 -4.41 16.61 -10.84
CA MET A 48 -3.95 17.93 -10.43
C MET A 48 -2.73 18.39 -11.22
N SER A 49 -1.73 17.53 -11.44
CA SER A 49 -0.52 17.88 -12.18
C SER A 49 -0.78 18.13 -13.68
N PHE A 50 -1.75 17.42 -14.24
CA PHE A 50 -2.19 17.58 -15.63
C PHE A 50 -2.98 18.88 -15.81
N PHE A 51 -3.96 19.13 -14.94
CA PHE A 51 -4.85 20.29 -14.99
C PHE A 51 -4.29 21.56 -14.34
N ALA A 52 -3.19 21.47 -13.58
CA ALA A 52 -2.54 22.64 -12.99
C ALA A 52 -2.14 23.64 -14.10
N LYS A 53 -2.88 24.75 -14.13
CA LYS A 53 -2.57 25.94 -14.93
C LYS A 53 -1.19 26.44 -14.48
N LYS A 54 -0.33 26.78 -15.44
CA LYS A 54 1.09 27.17 -15.26
C LYS A 54 1.29 27.93 -13.94
N VAL A 55 2.08 27.36 -13.02
CA VAL A 55 2.63 28.12 -11.90
C VAL A 55 3.71 29.03 -12.48
N ASP A 56 3.49 30.33 -12.39
CA ASP A 56 4.49 31.35 -12.71
C ASP A 56 5.71 31.14 -11.82
N GLY A 57 6.80 30.69 -12.44
CA GLY A 57 8.07 30.47 -11.79
C GLY A 57 9.19 30.70 -12.78
N ASN A 58 10.06 31.65 -12.47
CA ASN A 58 11.22 32.05 -13.27
C ASN A 58 12.30 30.93 -13.31
N THR A 59 11.96 29.78 -13.90
CA THR A 59 12.90 28.69 -14.13
C THR A 59 12.94 28.39 -15.62
N LYS A 60 14.13 28.52 -16.22
CA LYS A 60 14.36 28.36 -17.67
C LYS A 60 13.95 26.98 -18.23
N ASN A 61 13.60 26.02 -17.36
CA ASN A 61 13.20 24.65 -17.69
C ASN A 61 11.81 24.22 -17.15
N LEU A 62 10.89 25.15 -16.91
CA LEU A 62 9.54 24.86 -16.38
C LEU A 62 8.78 23.77 -17.17
N LYS A 63 8.96 23.71 -18.49
CA LYS A 63 8.36 22.69 -19.37
C LYS A 63 8.90 21.28 -19.07
N ILE A 64 10.20 21.14 -18.82
CA ILE A 64 10.85 19.85 -18.56
C ILE A 64 10.45 19.36 -17.17
N VAL A 65 10.45 20.25 -16.17
CA VAL A 65 10.01 19.94 -14.80
C VAL A 65 8.55 19.52 -14.78
N LYS A 66 7.66 20.22 -15.51
CA LYS A 66 6.24 19.83 -15.61
C LYS A 66 6.06 18.45 -16.27
N ARG A 67 6.80 18.16 -17.35
CA ARG A 67 6.75 16.85 -18.02
C ARG A 67 7.25 15.72 -17.11
N LEU A 68 8.34 15.93 -16.39
CA LEU A 68 8.86 14.96 -15.39
C LEU A 68 7.86 14.75 -14.25
N SER A 69 7.22 15.81 -13.76
CA SER A 69 6.20 15.71 -12.71
C SER A 69 4.97 14.90 -13.17
N ILE A 70 4.47 15.18 -14.38
CA ILE A 70 3.35 14.43 -14.98
C ILE A 70 3.74 12.97 -15.21
N ALA A 71 4.94 12.71 -15.77
CA ALA A 71 5.42 11.35 -16.00
C ALA A 71 5.61 10.58 -14.68
N GLY A 72 6.17 11.22 -13.65
CA GLY A 72 6.31 10.64 -12.32
C GLY A 72 4.96 10.32 -11.68
N ALA A 73 3.99 11.23 -11.76
CA ALA A 73 2.63 11.00 -11.27
C ALA A 73 1.92 9.87 -12.03
N PHE A 74 2.11 9.79 -13.36
CA PHE A 74 1.58 8.71 -14.19
C PHE A 74 2.18 7.35 -13.82
N ILE A 75 3.50 7.26 -13.71
CA ILE A 75 4.20 6.03 -13.29
C ILE A 75 3.70 5.60 -11.91
N GLN A 76 3.60 6.54 -10.97
CA GLN A 76 3.11 6.25 -9.62
C GLN A 76 1.66 5.75 -9.64
N ALA A 77 0.77 6.38 -10.41
CA ALA A 77 -0.62 5.92 -10.58
C ALA A 77 -0.66 4.49 -11.13
N ASN A 78 0.10 4.19 -12.19
CA ASN A 78 0.15 2.86 -12.77
C ASN A 78 0.66 1.80 -11.78
N ILE A 79 1.72 2.08 -11.03
CA ILE A 79 2.25 1.15 -10.01
C ILE A 79 1.18 0.82 -8.95
N TRP A 80 0.47 1.83 -8.46
CA TRP A 80 -0.60 1.62 -7.47
C TRP A 80 -1.82 0.90 -8.05
N THR A 81 -2.22 1.24 -9.28
CA THR A 81 -3.33 0.57 -9.97
C THR A 81 -2.99 -0.89 -10.26
N LEU A 82 -1.75 -1.21 -10.60
CA LEU A 82 -1.29 -2.59 -10.80
C LEU A 82 -1.25 -3.37 -9.48
N LEU A 83 -0.85 -2.74 -8.37
CA LEU A 83 -0.96 -3.35 -7.05
C LEU A 83 -2.43 -3.62 -6.67
N LEU A 84 -3.32 -2.67 -6.94
CA LEU A 84 -4.76 -2.82 -6.68
C LEU A 84 -5.38 -3.92 -7.55
N TYR A 85 -5.01 -3.96 -8.84
CA TYR A 85 -5.42 -5.02 -9.76
C TYR A 85 -4.93 -6.39 -9.27
N ALA A 86 -3.66 -6.48 -8.87
CA ALA A 86 -3.12 -7.70 -8.29
C ALA A 86 -3.91 -8.08 -7.02
N ALA A 87 -4.19 -7.12 -6.13
CA ALA A 87 -4.97 -7.33 -4.92
C ALA A 87 -6.37 -7.91 -5.19
N LEU A 88 -7.07 -7.38 -6.20
CA LEU A 88 -8.45 -7.74 -6.51
C LEU A 88 -8.59 -9.02 -7.35
N ILE A 89 -7.74 -9.21 -8.36
CA ILE A 89 -7.97 -10.21 -9.41
C ILE A 89 -6.94 -11.35 -9.35
N VAL A 90 -5.73 -11.09 -8.86
CA VAL A 90 -4.60 -11.99 -9.06
C VAL A 90 -4.14 -12.63 -7.75
N SER A 91 -3.81 -13.92 -7.81
CA SER A 91 -3.22 -14.68 -6.68
C SER A 91 -2.04 -13.93 -6.01
N PRO A 92 -1.80 -14.11 -4.69
CA PRO A 92 -0.73 -13.45 -3.93
C PRO A 92 0.66 -13.50 -4.58
N ARG A 93 0.92 -14.52 -5.39
CA ARG A 93 2.16 -14.69 -6.18
C ARG A 93 2.46 -13.50 -7.10
N HIS A 94 1.44 -12.84 -7.61
CA HIS A 94 1.60 -11.67 -8.48
C HIS A 94 1.63 -10.35 -7.70
N MET A 95 1.24 -10.34 -6.42
CA MET A 95 1.36 -9.14 -5.57
C MET A 95 2.79 -8.91 -5.07
N ALA A 96 3.54 -10.00 -4.82
CA ALA A 96 4.91 -9.96 -4.30
C ALA A 96 5.87 -9.03 -5.09
N PRO A 97 5.98 -9.11 -6.43
CA PRO A 97 6.86 -8.21 -7.18
C PRO A 97 6.45 -6.73 -7.05
N TRP A 98 5.14 -6.44 -7.01
CA TRP A 98 4.65 -5.07 -6.84
C TRP A 98 4.91 -4.53 -5.44
N LEU A 99 4.73 -5.35 -4.41
CA LEU A 99 5.08 -5.00 -3.03
C LEU A 99 6.59 -4.70 -2.90
N TRP A 100 7.44 -5.46 -3.60
CA TRP A 100 8.87 -5.20 -3.64
C TRP A 100 9.20 -3.85 -4.30
N VAL A 101 8.57 -3.54 -5.43
CA VAL A 101 8.69 -2.21 -6.08
C VAL A 101 8.26 -1.10 -5.12
N HIS A 102 7.14 -1.26 -4.42
CA HIS A 102 6.69 -0.29 -3.42
C HIS A 102 7.69 -0.13 -2.27
N LEU A 103 8.28 -1.23 -1.79
CA LEU A 103 9.30 -1.20 -0.73
C LEU A 103 10.53 -0.39 -1.16
N VAL A 104 11.01 -0.58 -2.39
CA VAL A 104 12.12 0.22 -2.95
C VAL A 104 11.74 1.69 -3.08
N VAL A 105 10.53 2.00 -3.56
CA VAL A 105 10.04 3.38 -3.68
C VAL A 105 9.95 4.05 -2.31
N PHE A 106 9.44 3.36 -1.28
CA PHE A 106 9.36 3.90 0.07
C PHE A 106 10.73 4.05 0.72
N ALA A 107 11.66 3.13 0.48
CA ALA A 107 13.04 3.25 0.95
C ALA A 107 13.71 4.50 0.35
N TRP A 108 13.54 4.75 -0.95
CA TRP A 108 14.03 5.98 -1.59
C TRP A 108 13.39 7.24 -1.03
N LYS A 109 12.08 7.24 -0.78
CA LYS A 109 11.38 8.37 -0.14
C LYS A 109 11.88 8.62 1.28
N LEU A 110 12.18 7.56 2.03
CA LEU A 110 12.75 7.65 3.36
C LEU A 110 14.16 8.25 3.32
N VAL A 111 15.02 7.82 2.39
CA VAL A 111 16.35 8.41 2.17
C VAL A 111 16.24 9.90 1.81
N GLY A 112 15.31 10.26 0.93
CA GLY A 112 15.05 11.67 0.62
C GLY A 112 14.62 12.47 1.85
N ALA A 113 13.75 11.89 2.69
CA ALA A 113 13.31 12.52 3.93
C ALA A 113 14.45 12.68 4.96
N THR A 114 15.34 11.68 5.09
CA THR A 114 16.48 11.76 6.02
C THR A 114 17.53 12.78 5.55
N ILE A 115 17.84 12.82 4.26
CA ILE A 115 18.70 13.87 3.68
C ILE A 115 18.08 15.24 3.94
N ASN A 116 16.78 15.42 3.70
CA ASN A 116 16.12 16.69 3.93
C ASN A 116 16.03 17.06 5.43
N ALA A 117 15.94 16.09 6.34
CA ALA A 117 16.03 16.33 7.78
C ALA A 117 17.43 16.76 8.21
N HIS A 118 18.48 16.20 7.59
CA HIS A 118 19.86 16.44 7.97
C HIS A 118 20.42 17.75 7.40
N PHE A 119 20.05 18.08 6.16
CA PHE A 119 20.53 19.28 5.45
C PHE A 119 19.52 20.43 5.40
N GLY A 120 18.22 20.16 5.63
CA GLY A 120 17.15 21.16 5.62
C GLY A 120 17.10 21.95 6.92
N CYS A 121 17.92 23.01 7.01
CA CYS A 121 18.04 23.90 8.17
C CYS A 121 16.81 24.84 8.34
N LYS A 122 15.60 24.29 8.53
CA LYS A 122 14.40 25.06 8.91
C LYS A 122 13.71 24.41 10.11
N SER A 123 13.84 25.05 11.28
CA SER A 123 13.42 24.51 12.59
C SER A 123 11.95 24.06 12.65
N GLY A 124 11.04 24.65 11.86
CA GLY A 124 9.63 24.26 11.78
C GLY A 124 9.31 23.02 10.93
N LEU A 125 10.24 22.56 10.09
CA LEU A 125 10.03 21.39 9.21
C LEU A 125 10.50 20.07 9.85
N ARG A 126 11.27 20.14 10.94
CA ARG A 126 11.90 18.96 11.56
C ARG A 126 10.88 17.95 12.10
N THR A 127 9.87 18.40 12.84
CA THR A 127 8.83 17.51 13.40
C THR A 127 8.03 16.82 12.30
N ARG A 128 7.69 17.56 11.23
CA ARG A 128 6.99 17.01 10.08
C ARG A 128 7.82 15.95 9.34
N THR A 129 9.13 16.19 9.19
CA THR A 129 10.03 15.20 8.57
C THR A 129 10.21 13.96 9.43
N ILE A 130 10.27 14.09 10.76
CA ILE A 130 10.32 12.95 11.68
C ILE A 130 9.04 12.11 11.59
N ILE A 131 7.86 12.75 11.58
CA ILE A 131 6.58 12.06 11.40
C ILE A 131 6.57 11.29 10.07
N TYR A 132 7.00 11.91 8.96
CA TYR A 132 7.10 11.21 7.69
C TYR A 132 8.06 10.02 7.73
N ALA A 133 9.22 10.16 8.37
CA ALA A 133 10.17 9.07 8.51
C ALA A 133 9.59 7.89 9.30
N ILE A 134 8.89 8.16 10.40
CA ILE A 134 8.20 7.13 11.20
C ILE A 134 7.12 6.43 10.35
N VAL A 135 6.30 7.21 9.65
CA VAL A 135 5.24 6.64 8.78
C VAL A 135 5.85 5.76 7.69
N TYR A 136 6.93 6.20 7.03
CA TYR A 136 7.60 5.38 6.02
C TYR A 136 8.20 4.10 6.59
N MET A 137 8.83 4.16 7.78
CA MET A 137 9.35 2.96 8.45
C MET A 137 8.24 1.97 8.79
N LEU A 138 7.12 2.45 9.33
CA LEU A 138 5.95 1.60 9.64
C LEU A 138 5.36 0.96 8.38
N VAL A 139 5.21 1.74 7.31
CA VAL A 139 4.70 1.25 6.02
C VAL A 139 5.63 0.20 5.42
N ILE A 140 6.94 0.44 5.41
CA ILE A 140 7.93 -0.54 4.92
C ILE A 140 7.85 -1.83 5.72
N TRP A 141 7.77 -1.73 7.04
CA TRP A 141 7.64 -2.89 7.91
C TRP A 141 6.36 -3.68 7.65
N LEU A 142 5.21 -3.02 7.52
CA LEU A 142 3.94 -3.66 7.20
C LEU A 142 3.94 -4.34 5.82
N VAL A 143 4.52 -3.68 4.81
CA VAL A 143 4.69 -4.25 3.46
C VAL A 143 5.59 -5.49 3.50
N TYR A 144 6.67 -5.46 4.28
CA TYR A 144 7.57 -6.60 4.46
C TYR A 144 6.88 -7.77 5.14
N GLN A 145 6.11 -7.51 6.21
CA GLN A 145 5.34 -8.56 6.90
C GLN A 145 4.24 -9.15 6.01
N ALA A 146 3.56 -8.32 5.21
CA ALA A 146 2.60 -8.80 4.21
C ALA A 146 3.27 -9.69 3.17
N MET A 147 4.44 -9.30 2.66
CA MET A 147 5.19 -10.13 1.72
C MET A 147 5.58 -11.48 2.33
N LYS A 148 6.05 -11.49 3.59
CA LYS A 148 6.43 -12.71 4.31
C LYS A 148 5.24 -13.64 4.56
N SER A 149 4.08 -13.10 4.98
CA SER A 149 2.87 -13.91 5.18
C SER A 149 2.35 -14.46 3.86
N PHE A 150 2.41 -13.70 2.77
CA PHE A 150 2.01 -14.16 1.44
C PHE A 150 2.92 -15.27 0.91
N THR A 151 4.24 -15.17 1.12
CA THR A 151 5.16 -16.26 0.75
C THR A 151 4.92 -17.53 1.57
N ALA A 152 4.71 -17.41 2.88
CA ALA A 152 4.43 -18.55 3.74
C ALA A 152 3.10 -19.23 3.39
N ALA A 153 2.07 -18.44 3.06
CA ALA A 153 0.78 -18.95 2.64
C ALA A 153 0.83 -19.64 1.26
N LEU A 154 1.64 -19.12 0.33
CA LEU A 154 1.88 -19.77 -0.97
C LEU A 154 2.67 -21.09 -0.88
N GLU A 155 3.47 -21.27 0.17
CA GLU A 155 4.19 -22.52 0.44
C GLU A 155 3.30 -23.60 1.07
N GLN A 156 2.24 -23.20 1.80
CA GLN A 156 1.36 -24.13 2.51
C GLN A 156 0.03 -24.44 1.80
N ASP A 157 -0.49 -23.52 0.97
CA ASP A 157 -1.82 -23.65 0.36
C ASP A 157 -1.82 -23.46 -1.18
N VAL A 158 -2.87 -24.01 -1.84
CA VAL A 158 -3.11 -23.78 -3.27
C VAL A 158 -3.46 -22.29 -3.51
N PRO A 159 -2.81 -21.60 -4.47
CA PRO A 159 -2.93 -20.16 -4.73
C PRO A 159 -4.35 -19.63 -5.02
N GLU A 160 -5.32 -20.52 -5.21
CA GLU A 160 -6.73 -20.24 -5.50
C GLU A 160 -7.56 -20.04 -4.23
N ASN A 161 -7.28 -20.75 -3.15
CA ASN A 161 -7.98 -20.61 -1.85
C ASN A 161 -7.62 -19.31 -1.11
N LEU A 162 -6.54 -18.65 -1.53
CA LEU A 162 -6.00 -17.44 -0.92
C LEU A 162 -6.65 -16.15 -1.44
N ARG A 163 -7.54 -16.24 -2.45
CA ARG A 163 -8.23 -15.09 -3.06
C ARG A 163 -9.49 -14.73 -2.26
N LEU A 164 -9.29 -14.09 -1.11
CA LEU A 164 -10.38 -13.69 -0.21
C LEU A 164 -11.39 -12.74 -0.87
N CYS A 165 -10.95 -11.86 -1.78
CA CYS A 165 -11.85 -10.93 -2.47
C CYS A 165 -12.78 -11.65 -3.46
N LEU A 166 -12.30 -12.67 -4.18
CA LEU A 166 -13.12 -13.47 -5.11
C LEU A 166 -14.17 -14.29 -4.35
N GLN A 167 -13.81 -14.93 -3.24
CA GLN A 167 -14.77 -15.65 -2.40
C GLN A 167 -15.89 -14.73 -1.88
N PHE A 168 -15.54 -13.49 -1.51
CA PHE A 168 -16.52 -12.50 -1.06
C PHE A 168 -17.41 -12.00 -2.20
N ILE A 169 -16.81 -11.72 -3.38
CA ILE A 169 -17.55 -11.31 -4.58
C ILE A 169 -18.49 -12.42 -5.05
N ASP A 170 -18.03 -13.67 -5.13
CA ASP A 170 -18.85 -14.82 -5.53
C ASP A 170 -19.99 -15.06 -4.53
N SER A 171 -19.73 -14.90 -3.24
CA SER A 171 -20.78 -15.01 -2.21
C SER A 171 -21.82 -13.90 -2.34
N LEU A 172 -21.40 -12.66 -2.59
CA LEU A 172 -22.31 -11.54 -2.85
C LEU A 172 -23.10 -11.74 -4.15
N LEU A 173 -22.44 -12.20 -5.21
CA LEU A 173 -23.05 -12.41 -6.52
C LEU A 173 -24.08 -13.55 -6.45
N LYS A 174 -23.77 -14.61 -5.70
CA LYS A 174 -24.73 -15.67 -5.37
C LYS A 174 -25.90 -15.16 -4.55
N TYR A 175 -25.65 -14.34 -3.52
CA TYR A 175 -26.71 -13.73 -2.71
C TYR A 175 -27.64 -12.84 -3.54
N VAL A 176 -27.10 -12.00 -4.42
CA VAL A 176 -27.87 -11.15 -5.33
C VAL A 176 -28.66 -11.99 -6.33
N ASN A 177 -28.08 -13.06 -6.87
CA ASN A 177 -28.75 -13.93 -7.84
C ASN A 177 -29.88 -14.75 -7.19
N ASP A 178 -29.68 -15.25 -5.96
CA ASP A 178 -30.74 -15.90 -5.17
C ASP A 178 -31.86 -14.91 -4.84
N HIS A 179 -31.55 -13.64 -4.55
CA HIS A 179 -32.56 -12.62 -4.29
C HIS A 179 -33.32 -12.17 -5.56
N CYS A 180 -32.66 -12.20 -6.74
CA CYS A 180 -33.30 -11.90 -8.03
C CYS A 180 -34.14 -13.05 -8.58
N ASN A 181 -33.79 -14.31 -8.28
CA ASN A 181 -34.57 -15.48 -8.70
C ASN A 181 -35.83 -15.75 -7.83
N VAL A 182 -36.01 -14.98 -6.76
CA VAL A 182 -37.17 -15.07 -5.84
C VAL A 182 -38.24 -14.01 -6.16
N ILE A 183 -38.02 -13.15 -7.15
CA ILE A 183 -38.97 -12.16 -7.68
C ILE A 183 -39.52 -12.65 -9.02
#